data_AF-A0A062XZM0-F1
#
_entry.id   AF-A0A062XZM0-F1
#
_cell.length_a   1.000
_cell.length_b   1.000
_cell.length_c   1.000
_cell.angle_alpha   90.00
_cell.angle_beta   90.00
_cell.angle_gamma   90.00
#
_symmetry.space_group_name_H-M   'P 1'
#
loop_
_entity.id
_entity.type
_entity.pdbx_description
1 polymer ?
#
loop_
_entity_poly.entity_id
_entity_poly.type
_entity_poly.pdbx_seq_one_letter_code
_entity_poly.pdbx_strand_id
1 'polypeptide(L)'
;MNDVPKPDSTFRLVLLAAKRAEQLIEGAKPRLTDHNCFKPTTLALKEVEAGLVPWRILTAEEYERLREQELAQREQEKERELTLAPPPPPVIEPFVDVEEEEEEEEELEEPETLPADEDLAELEQLSEKELLDEEG
;
A
#
# COMPACT_ATOMS: atom_id res chain seq x y z
N MET A 1 -22.28 -21.22 13.05
CA MET A 1 -22.03 -19.94 13.74
C MET A 1 -20.62 -19.52 13.35
N ASN A 2 -20.46 -18.41 12.65
CA ASN A 2 -19.14 -17.82 12.47
C ASN A 2 -18.89 -16.95 13.71
N ASP A 3 -18.25 -17.51 14.73
CA ASP A 3 -17.82 -16.75 15.90
C ASP A 3 -16.57 -15.94 15.52
N VAL A 4 -16.78 -14.79 14.89
CA VAL A 4 -15.70 -13.84 14.64
C VAL A 4 -15.25 -13.25 15.97
N PRO A 5 -13.95 -13.15 16.25
CA PRO A 5 -13.47 -12.54 17.49
C PRO A 5 -13.93 -11.08 17.60
N LYS A 6 -14.42 -10.70 18.78
CA LYS A 6 -14.70 -9.29 19.09
C LYS A 6 -13.35 -8.55 19.23
N PRO A 7 -13.20 -7.35 18.65
CA PRO A 7 -11.97 -6.57 18.84
C PRO A 7 -11.78 -6.21 20.32
N ASP A 8 -10.55 -6.40 20.77
CA ASP A 8 -10.04 -6.14 22.12
C ASP A 8 -9.60 -4.69 22.33
N SER A 9 -9.28 -3.99 21.24
CA SER A 9 -8.82 -2.60 21.22
C SER A 9 -9.81 -1.66 20.52
N THR A 10 -9.97 -0.45 21.07
CA THR A 10 -10.78 0.62 20.48
C THR A 10 -10.23 1.06 19.12
N PHE A 11 -8.91 1.14 18.97
CA PHE A 11 -8.27 1.47 17.70
C PHE A 11 -8.59 0.42 16.64
N ARG A 12 -8.51 -0.86 17.01
CA ARG A 12 -8.83 -1.95 16.10
C ARG A 12 -10.30 -1.92 15.67
N LEU A 13 -11.22 -1.65 16.60
CA LEU A 13 -12.64 -1.45 16.27
C LEU A 13 -12.81 -0.33 15.23
N VAL A 14 -12.16 0.82 15.43
CA VAL A 14 -12.24 1.96 14.51
C VAL A 14 -11.70 1.60 13.13
N LEU A 15 -10.54 0.95 13.05
CA LEU A 15 -9.93 0.53 11.78
C LEU A 15 -10.80 -0.47 11.02
N LEU A 16 -11.33 -1.49 11.70
CA LEU A 16 -12.22 -2.49 11.10
C LEU A 16 -13.53 -1.85 10.62
N ALA A 17 -14.11 -0.96 11.41
CA ALA A 17 -15.34 -0.26 11.05
C ALA A 17 -15.12 0.72 9.89
N ALA A 18 -13.99 1.43 9.86
CA ALA A 18 -13.62 2.29 8.74
C ALA A 18 -13.48 1.50 7.45
N LYS A 19 -12.70 0.40 7.48
CA LYS A 19 -12.51 -0.44 6.30
C LYS A 19 -13.80 -1.09 5.84
N ARG A 20 -14.68 -1.48 6.77
CA ARG A 20 -15.99 -2.01 6.43
C ARG A 20 -16.93 -0.93 5.87
N ALA A 21 -16.86 0.30 6.36
CA ALA A 21 -17.65 1.41 5.83
C ALA A 21 -17.27 1.73 4.39
N GLU A 22 -15.97 1.70 4.04
CA GLU A 22 -15.50 1.82 2.65
C GLU A 22 -16.18 0.77 1.75
N GLN A 23 -16.16 -0.50 2.16
CA GLN A 23 -16.83 -1.57 1.40
C GLN A 23 -18.33 -1.29 1.20
N LEU A 24 -19.02 -0.80 2.23
CA LEU A 24 -20.44 -0.44 2.11
C LEU A 24 -20.65 0.72 1.14
N ILE A 25 -19.74 1.69 1.09
CA ILE A 25 -19.77 2.82 0.15
C ILE A 25 -19.51 2.32 -1.28
N GLU A 26 -18.61 1.36 -1.47
CA GLU A 26 -18.34 0.68 -2.75
C GLU A 26 -19.51 -0.22 -3.22
N GLY A 27 -20.57 -0.34 -2.41
CA GLY A 27 -21.77 -1.11 -2.74
C GLY A 27 -21.76 -2.55 -2.27
N ALA A 28 -20.85 -2.92 -1.35
CA ALA A 28 -20.89 -4.23 -0.72
C ALA A 28 -22.20 -4.46 0.02
N LYS A 29 -22.70 -5.69 -0.02
CA LYS A 29 -23.95 -6.07 0.65
C LYS A 29 -23.82 -5.91 2.18
N PRO A 30 -24.77 -5.25 2.85
CA PRO A 30 -24.81 -5.21 4.31
C PRO A 30 -25.11 -6.62 4.86
N ARG A 31 -24.39 -6.98 5.92
CA ARG A 31 -24.55 -8.22 6.69
C ARG A 31 -25.59 -8.07 7.80
N LEU A 32 -25.81 -6.85 8.28
CA LEU A 32 -26.87 -6.52 9.22
C LEU A 32 -27.96 -5.73 8.49
N THR A 33 -29.22 -6.12 8.66
CA THR A 33 -30.37 -5.34 8.17
C THR A 33 -30.97 -4.60 9.36
N ASP A 34 -30.50 -3.37 9.60
CA ASP A 34 -31.08 -2.47 10.59
C ASP A 34 -31.70 -1.26 9.88
N HIS A 35 -33.03 -1.18 9.94
CA HIS A 35 -33.80 -0.12 9.29
C HIS A 35 -33.52 1.28 9.84
N ASN A 36 -32.87 1.40 11.00
CA ASN A 36 -32.52 2.67 11.61
C ASN A 36 -31.07 3.12 11.30
N CYS A 37 -30.30 2.30 10.59
CA CYS A 37 -28.91 2.59 10.24
C CYS A 37 -28.78 3.11 8.80
N PHE A 38 -28.95 4.42 8.63
CA PHE A 38 -28.83 5.07 7.32
C PHE A 38 -27.39 5.39 6.90
N LYS A 39 -26.46 5.48 7.87
CA LYS A 39 -25.06 5.85 7.60
C LYS A 39 -24.19 4.59 7.51
N PRO A 40 -23.31 4.47 6.51
CA PRO A 40 -22.46 3.29 6.33
C PRO A 40 -21.54 3.06 7.53
N THR A 41 -20.98 4.12 8.12
CA THR A 41 -20.12 4.03 9.30
C THR A 41 -20.85 3.47 10.53
N THR A 42 -22.10 3.88 10.75
CA THR A 42 -22.92 3.37 11.87
C THR A 42 -23.29 1.90 11.64
N LEU A 43 -23.60 1.52 10.40
CA LEU A 43 -23.90 0.13 10.06
C LEU A 43 -22.64 -0.76 10.22
N ALA A 44 -21.48 -0.29 9.74
CA ALA A 44 -20.21 -0.98 9.87
C ALA A 44 -19.83 -1.23 11.33
N LEU A 45 -19.96 -0.22 12.20
CA LEU A 45 -19.72 -0.38 13.64
C LEU A 45 -20.58 -1.51 14.24
N LYS A 46 -21.88 -1.51 13.96
CA LYS A 46 -22.78 -2.57 14.44
C LYS A 46 -22.43 -3.95 13.87
N GLU A 47 -22.04 -4.03 12.60
CA GLU A 47 -21.63 -5.30 11.98
C GLU A 47 -20.35 -5.86 12.61
N VAL A 48 -19.39 -5.00 12.96
CA VAL A 48 -18.14 -5.41 13.64
C VAL A 48 -18.44 -5.82 15.09
N GLU A 49 -19.26 -5.05 15.82
CA GLU A 49 -19.65 -5.38 17.20
C GLU A 49 -20.48 -6.66 17.30
N ALA A 50 -21.31 -6.94 16.28
CA ALA A 50 -22.08 -8.18 16.15
C ALA A 50 -21.24 -9.38 15.68
N GLY A 51 -19.95 -9.20 15.40
CA GLY A 51 -19.07 -10.29 14.93
C GLY A 51 -19.44 -10.79 13.54
N LEU A 52 -20.05 -9.95 12.69
CA LEU A 52 -20.43 -10.33 11.32
C LEU A 52 -19.32 -10.06 10.29
N VAL A 53 -18.32 -9.25 10.67
CA VAL A 53 -17.20 -8.88 9.80
C VAL A 53 -15.99 -9.73 10.14
N PRO A 54 -15.63 -10.75 9.34
CA PRO A 54 -14.49 -11.61 9.65
C PRO A 54 -13.19 -10.83 9.56
N TRP A 55 -12.34 -10.99 10.57
CA TRP A 55 -11.00 -10.42 10.62
C TRP A 55 -10.09 -11.35 11.42
N ARG A 56 -8.77 -11.24 11.19
CA ARG A 56 -7.74 -11.91 11.98
C ARG A 56 -6.49 -11.05 12.04
N ILE A 57 -5.64 -11.35 13.03
CA ILE A 57 -4.29 -10.78 13.10
C ILE A 57 -3.38 -11.64 12.22
N LEU A 58 -2.53 -10.98 11.44
CA LEU A 58 -1.49 -11.64 10.64
C LEU A 58 -0.25 -11.85 11.52
N THR A 59 0.48 -12.94 11.29
CA THR A 59 1.81 -13.10 11.87
C THR A 59 2.82 -12.19 11.15
N ALA A 60 3.98 -11.95 11.77
CA ALA A 60 5.04 -11.14 11.16
C ALA A 60 5.47 -11.70 9.79
N GLU A 61 5.75 -13.00 9.72
CA GLU A 61 6.11 -13.70 8.48
C GLU A 61 5.02 -13.57 7.39
N GLU A 62 3.74 -13.63 7.77
CA GLU A 62 2.63 -13.47 6.83
C GLU A 62 2.54 -12.05 6.28
N TYR A 63 2.81 -11.06 7.13
CA TYR A 63 2.82 -9.65 6.77
C TYR A 63 3.98 -9.31 5.84
N GLU A 64 5.19 -9.78 6.16
CA GLU A 64 6.39 -9.60 5.33
C GLU A 64 6.19 -10.20 3.94
N ARG A 65 5.71 -11.44 3.87
CA ARG A 65 5.41 -12.09 2.59
C ARG A 65 4.39 -11.34 1.75
N LEU A 66 3.35 -10.77 2.37
CA LEU A 66 2.34 -9.98 1.64
C LEU A 66 2.96 -8.69 1.07
N ARG A 67 3.81 -8.03 1.85
CA ARG A 67 4.54 -6.83 1.43
C ARG A 67 5.49 -7.11 0.26
N GLU A 68 6.26 -8.19 0.34
CA GLU A 68 7.15 -8.63 -0.75
C GLU A 68 6.37 -8.92 -2.05
N GLN A 69 5.20 -9.57 -1.93
CA GLN A 69 4.34 -9.85 -3.09
C GLN A 69 3.80 -8.57 -3.74
N GLU A 70 3.41 -7.57 -2.95
CA GLU A 70 2.94 -6.28 -3.46
C GLU A 70 4.06 -5.52 -4.20
N LEU A 71 5.28 -5.52 -3.65
CA LEU A 71 6.46 -4.93 -4.32
C LEU A 71 6.77 -5.62 -5.63
N ALA A 72 6.81 -6.95 -5.63
CA ALA A 72 7.05 -7.74 -6.84
C ALA A 72 5.96 -7.51 -7.91
N GLN A 73 4.69 -7.36 -7.50
CA GLN A 73 3.59 -7.02 -8.42
C GLN A 73 3.82 -5.64 -9.05
N ARG A 74 4.20 -4.64 -8.26
CA ARG A 74 4.46 -3.28 -8.73
C ARG A 74 5.67 -3.22 -9.67
N GLU A 75 6.74 -3.97 -9.37
CA GLU A 75 7.91 -4.10 -10.25
C GLU A 75 7.52 -4.73 -11.59
N GLN A 76 6.75 -5.83 -11.56
CA GLN A 76 6.26 -6.47 -12.78
C GLN A 76 5.34 -5.54 -13.58
N GLU A 77 4.48 -4.76 -12.93
CA GLU A 77 3.66 -3.75 -13.61
C GLU A 77 4.52 -2.69 -14.29
N LYS A 78 5.54 -2.17 -13.60
CA LYS A 78 6.51 -1.22 -14.17
C LYS A 78 7.25 -1.82 -15.36
N GLU A 79 7.78 -3.03 -15.24
CA GLU A 79 8.44 -3.73 -16.36
C GLU A 79 7.49 -3.95 -17.55
N ARG A 80 6.24 -4.35 -17.28
CA ARG A 80 5.21 -4.51 -18.32
C ARG A 80 4.91 -3.20 -19.03
N GLU A 81 4.83 -2.09 -18.30
CA GLU A 81 4.66 -0.76 -18.88
C GLU A 81 5.84 -0.38 -19.79
N LEU A 82 7.10 -0.63 -19.38
CA LEU A 82 8.28 -0.39 -20.23
C LEU A 82 8.27 -1.23 -21.52
N THR A 83 7.83 -2.49 -21.46
CA THR A 83 7.81 -3.38 -22.64
C THR A 83 6.65 -3.12 -23.60
N LEU A 84 5.58 -2.48 -23.13
CA LEU A 84 4.39 -2.12 -23.93
C LEU A 84 4.44 -0.66 -24.42
N ALA A 85 5.63 -0.06 -24.55
CA ALA A 85 5.74 1.17 -25.34
C ALA A 85 5.26 0.88 -26.77
N PRO A 86 4.33 1.68 -27.34
CA PRO A 86 4.01 1.54 -28.75
C PRO A 86 5.32 1.67 -29.56
N PRO A 87 5.53 0.87 -30.62
CA PRO A 87 6.73 1.02 -31.44
C PRO A 87 6.82 2.49 -31.86
N PRO A 88 8.03 3.10 -31.84
CA PRO A 88 8.18 4.48 -32.29
C PRO A 88 7.54 4.58 -33.67
N PRO A 89 6.79 5.66 -33.97
CA PRO A 89 6.29 5.87 -35.32
C PRO A 89 7.46 5.71 -36.29
N PRO A 90 7.28 5.09 -37.46
CA PRO A 90 8.38 4.90 -38.41
C PRO A 90 9.01 6.26 -38.66
N VAL A 91 10.26 6.42 -38.22
CA VAL A 91 11.05 7.63 -38.45
C VAL A 91 11.25 7.72 -39.96
N ILE A 92 10.42 8.51 -40.63
CA ILE A 92 10.71 8.95 -42.00
C ILE A 92 11.77 10.01 -41.83
N GLU A 93 13.04 9.63 -42.00
CA GLU A 93 14.13 10.61 -42.02
C GLU A 93 13.86 11.63 -43.15
N PRO A 94 13.61 12.91 -42.83
CA PRO A 94 13.48 13.91 -43.87
C PRO A 94 14.87 14.13 -44.47
N PHE A 95 15.03 13.77 -45.74
CA PHE A 95 16.18 14.17 -46.53
C PHE A 95 16.12 15.68 -46.78
N VAL A 96 16.68 16.53 -45.90
CA VAL A 96 17.32 17.82 -46.25
C VAL A 96 18.01 18.47 -45.04
N ASP A 97 19.23 18.96 -45.31
CA ASP A 97 20.07 19.81 -44.47
C ASP A 97 19.34 21.03 -43.89
N VAL A 98 19.22 21.14 -42.56
CA VAL A 98 19.12 22.41 -41.80
C VAL A 98 19.57 22.16 -40.35
N GLU A 99 20.53 22.99 -39.95
CA GLU A 99 21.06 23.40 -38.63
C GLU A 99 20.69 22.57 -37.37
N GLU A 100 21.73 22.17 -36.64
CA GLU A 100 21.67 21.67 -35.26
C GLU A 100 20.88 22.66 -34.38
N GLU A 101 19.63 22.35 -34.10
CA GLU A 101 19.05 22.68 -32.79
C GLU A 101 19.27 21.46 -31.91
N GLU A 102 20.12 21.64 -30.91
CA GLU A 102 20.33 20.66 -29.84
C GLU A 102 18.97 20.41 -29.18
N GLU A 103 18.36 19.26 -29.46
CA GLU A 103 17.30 18.73 -28.60
C GLU A 103 17.99 18.40 -27.27
N GLU A 104 17.81 19.27 -26.28
CA GLU A 104 18.16 18.96 -24.90
C GLU A 104 17.39 17.68 -24.53
N GLU A 105 18.10 16.55 -24.47
CA GLU A 105 17.62 15.37 -23.78
C GLU A 105 17.36 15.80 -22.32
N GLU A 106 16.09 16.01 -21.98
CA GLU A 106 15.69 16.09 -20.57
C GLU A 106 16.01 14.72 -19.97
N GLU A 107 17.19 14.61 -19.35
CA GLU A 107 17.57 13.51 -18.49
C GLU A 107 16.52 13.45 -17.38
N LEU A 108 15.54 12.56 -17.55
CA LEU A 108 14.57 12.29 -16.51
C LEU A 108 15.36 11.73 -15.32
N GLU A 109 15.65 12.59 -14.34
CA GLU A 109 16.23 12.20 -13.07
C GLU A 109 15.47 10.96 -12.56
N GLU A 110 16.20 9.87 -12.34
CA GLU A 110 15.66 8.75 -11.58
C GLU A 110 15.02 9.36 -10.32
N PRO A 111 13.73 9.09 -10.03
CA PRO A 111 13.18 9.58 -8.77
C PRO A 111 14.09 9.03 -7.69
N GLU A 112 14.80 9.92 -6.99
CA GLU A 112 15.72 9.56 -5.92
C GLU A 112 15.06 8.43 -5.16
N THR A 113 15.71 7.26 -5.17
CA THR A 113 15.33 6.18 -4.26
C THR A 113 15.21 6.86 -2.91
N LEU A 114 13.97 6.97 -2.39
CA LEU A 114 13.74 7.59 -1.09
C LEU A 114 14.83 7.07 -0.16
N PRO A 115 15.62 7.96 0.47
CA PRO A 115 16.76 7.53 1.25
C PRO A 115 16.25 6.46 2.20
N ALA A 116 16.86 5.26 2.11
CA ALA A 116 16.52 4.16 3.01
C ALA A 116 16.54 4.74 4.41
N ASP A 117 15.36 4.79 5.06
CA ASP A 117 15.09 5.52 6.30
C ASP A 117 16.37 5.64 7.13
N GLU A 118 17.04 6.80 7.07
CA GLU A 118 18.30 7.03 7.81
C GLU A 118 18.06 6.79 9.31
N ASP A 119 16.82 6.99 9.75
CA ASP A 119 16.30 6.68 11.07
C ASP A 119 16.44 5.20 11.47
N LEU A 120 16.37 4.25 10.52
CA LEU A 120 16.44 2.82 10.83
C LEU A 120 17.87 2.37 11.13
N ALA A 121 18.85 2.88 10.37
CA ALA A 121 20.26 2.61 10.61
C ALA A 121 20.74 3.28 11.91
N GLU A 122 20.20 4.45 12.26
CA GLU A 122 20.53 5.14 13.51
C GLU A 122 19.95 4.43 14.74
N LEU A 123 18.74 3.87 14.63
CA LEU A 123 18.13 3.07 15.69
C LEU A 123 18.86 1.73 15.93
N GLU A 124 19.38 1.10 14.86
CA GLU A 124 20.16 -0.13 14.98
C GLU A 124 21.49 0.14 15.71
N GLN A 125 22.18 1.23 15.36
CA GLN A 125 23.42 1.67 16.03
C GLN A 125 23.20 2.10 17.49
N LEU A 126 22.05 2.70 17.82
CA LEU A 126 21.67 3.02 19.21
C LEU A 126 21.46 1.76 20.05
N SER A 127 20.87 0.71 19.46
CA SER A 127 20.71 -0.58 20.14
C SER A 127 22.04 -1.30 20.39
N GLU A 128 23.00 -1.22 19.46
CA GLU A 128 24.35 -1.79 19.64
C GLU A 128 25.17 -1.02 20.67
N LYS A 129 24.97 0.29 20.77
CA LYS A 129 25.69 1.14 21.72
C LYS A 129 25.20 0.96 23.17
N GLU A 130 23.91 0.75 23.37
CA GLU A 130 23.34 0.49 24.71
C GLU A 130 23.82 -0.86 25.27
N LEU A 131 24.12 -1.85 24.42
CA LEU A 131 24.64 -3.16 24.83
C LEU A 131 26.13 -3.12 25.27
N LEU A 132 26.89 -2.13 24.81
CA LEU A 132 28.32 -1.98 25.10
C LEU A 132 28.60 -1.22 26.40
N ASP A 133 27.64 -0.43 26.87
CA ASP A 133 27.77 0.36 28.09
C ASP A 133 27.38 -0.43 29.37
N GLU A 134 26.83 -1.65 29.24
CA GLU A 134 26.48 -2.53 30.39
C GLU A 134 27.60 -3.51 30.81
N GLU A 135 28.72 -3.60 30.09
CA GLU A 135 29.90 -4.42 30.48
C GLU A 135 31.14 -3.57 30.84
N GLY A 136 30.95 -2.51 31.63
CA GLY A 136 32.03 -1.66 32.17
C GLY A 136 32.03 -1.52 33.69
#